data_AF-A0A2V5LEP3-F1
#
_entry.id   AF-A0A2V5LEP3-F1
#
_cell.length_a   1.000
_cell.length_b   1.000
_cell.length_c   1.000
_cell.angle_alpha   90.00
_cell.angle_beta   90.00
_cell.angle_gamma   90.00
#
_symmetry.space_group_name_H-M   'P 1'
#
loop_
_entity.id
_entity.type
_entity.pdbx_description
1 polymer ?
#
loop_
_entity_poly.entity_id
_entity_poly.type
_entity_poly.pdbx_seq_one_letter_code
_entity_poly.pdbx_strand_id
1 'polypeptide(L)'
;MKRFLPWIILAVAAVCIAANWLPPQTAKDDFDFNRFGKIPVLVGGRIKPLDTVARNSLLIIHGKQELRLEGGKRVSAMQWLTDTLFNAPVADQYPVFVVQNADVLGLFGWQQSDRKYFSFAEFSAFLKQIDDQAGQSDITDFRYING
;
A
#
# COMPACT_ATOMS: atom_id res chain seq x y z
N MET A 1 -13.93 -33.81 44.22
CA MET A 1 -12.73 -33.52 43.38
C MET A 1 -13.04 -32.44 42.34
N LYS A 2 -13.42 -31.21 42.75
CA LYS A 2 -13.81 -30.09 41.83
C LYS A 2 -13.04 -28.78 42.07
N ARG A 3 -11.95 -28.84 42.86
CA ARG A 3 -11.18 -27.67 43.34
C ARG A 3 -10.01 -27.29 42.44
N PHE A 4 -9.60 -28.20 41.55
CA PHE A 4 -8.48 -28.02 40.62
C PHE A 4 -8.90 -27.44 39.27
N LEU A 5 -10.20 -27.50 38.93
CA LEU A 5 -10.75 -26.95 37.70
C LEU A 5 -10.47 -25.43 37.52
N PRO A 6 -10.67 -24.56 38.53
CA PRO A 6 -10.38 -23.13 38.37
C PRO A 6 -8.88 -22.85 38.18
N TRP A 7 -8.00 -23.67 38.78
CA TRP A 7 -6.56 -23.53 38.62
C TRP A 7 -6.07 -23.90 37.21
N ILE A 8 -6.69 -24.92 36.60
CA ILE A 8 -6.39 -25.30 35.21
C ILE A 8 -6.82 -24.19 34.25
N ILE A 9 -8.01 -23.62 34.43
CA ILE A 9 -8.50 -22.50 33.60
C ILE A 9 -7.59 -21.28 33.74
N LEU A 10 -7.14 -20.97 34.95
CA LEU A 10 -6.24 -19.85 35.21
C LEU A 10 -4.87 -20.07 34.57
N ALA A 11 -4.34 -21.29 34.64
CA ALA A 11 -3.08 -21.65 33.97
C ALA A 11 -3.21 -21.51 32.44
N VAL A 12 -4.30 -22.00 31.84
CA VAL A 12 -4.55 -21.87 30.40
C VAL A 12 -4.72 -20.40 29.99
N ALA A 13 -5.45 -19.61 30.76
CA ALA A 13 -5.62 -18.18 30.50
C ALA A 13 -4.27 -17.43 30.59
N ALA A 14 -3.45 -17.74 31.60
CA ALA A 14 -2.12 -17.15 31.75
C ALA A 14 -1.20 -17.53 30.56
N VAL A 15 -1.26 -18.78 30.10
CA VAL A 15 -0.51 -19.22 28.91
C VAL A 15 -0.99 -18.52 27.64
N CYS A 16 -2.30 -18.36 27.45
CA CYS A 16 -2.86 -17.64 26.30
C CYS A 16 -2.43 -16.16 26.29
N ILE A 17 -2.43 -15.50 27.46
CA ILE A 17 -1.98 -14.10 27.58
C ILE A 17 -0.48 -14.00 27.32
N ALA A 18 0.33 -14.90 27.88
CA ALA A 18 1.77 -14.93 27.68
C ALA A 18 2.15 -15.20 26.20
N ALA A 19 1.42 -16.10 25.54
CA ALA A 19 1.62 -16.38 24.12
C ALA A 19 1.30 -15.16 23.23
N ASN A 20 0.34 -14.33 23.63
CA ASN A 20 0.00 -13.10 22.93
C ASN A 20 0.98 -11.93 23.22
N TRP A 21 1.86 -12.08 24.22
CA TRP A 21 2.94 -11.12 24.53
C TRP A 21 4.29 -11.49 23.90
N LEU A 22 4.43 -12.68 23.32
CA LEU A 22 5.61 -12.99 22.53
C LEU A 22 5.58 -12.15 21.25
N PRO A 23 6.59 -11.30 20.99
CA PRO A 23 6.67 -10.59 19.72
C PRO A 23 6.77 -11.62 18.60
N PRO A 24 6.08 -11.42 17.46
CA PRO A 24 6.24 -12.30 16.32
C PRO A 24 7.72 -12.36 15.96
N GLN A 25 8.28 -13.57 15.88
CA GLN A 25 9.64 -13.76 15.39
C GLN A 25 9.67 -13.25 13.95
N THR A 26 10.21 -12.06 13.74
CA THR A 26 10.64 -11.63 12.42
C THR A 26 11.75 -12.57 12.00
N ALA A 27 11.61 -13.17 10.81
CA ALA A 27 12.64 -14.05 10.26
C ALA A 27 13.97 -13.27 10.24
N LYS A 28 15.07 -13.94 10.61
CA LYS A 28 16.39 -13.33 10.88
C LYS A 28 17.04 -12.54 9.73
N ASP A 29 16.41 -12.49 8.56
CA ASP A 29 16.87 -11.78 7.35
C ASP A 29 15.84 -10.78 6.80
N ASP A 30 14.76 -10.49 7.54
CA ASP A 30 13.73 -9.55 7.09
C ASP A 30 14.15 -8.10 7.37
N PHE A 31 13.98 -7.22 6.39
CA PHE A 31 14.36 -5.81 6.50
C PHE A 31 13.53 -5.12 7.60
N ASP A 32 14.19 -4.41 8.52
CA ASP A 32 13.50 -3.75 9.64
C ASP A 32 12.83 -2.43 9.21
N PHE A 33 11.64 -2.55 8.62
CA PHE A 33 10.81 -1.42 8.22
C PHE A 33 10.43 -0.50 9.39
N ASN A 34 10.36 -1.01 10.62
CA ASN A 34 10.02 -0.21 11.79
C ASN A 34 11.17 0.74 12.14
N ARG A 35 12.40 0.24 12.14
CA ARG A 35 13.58 1.07 12.35
C ARG A 35 13.81 2.05 11.21
N PHE A 36 13.66 1.61 9.95
CA PHE A 36 13.81 2.48 8.79
C PHE A 36 12.73 3.59 8.76
N GLY A 37 11.50 3.27 9.15
CA GLY A 37 10.39 4.23 9.23
C GLY A 37 10.57 5.33 10.27
N LYS A 38 11.47 5.18 11.24
CA LYS A 38 11.78 6.19 12.27
C LYS A 38 12.73 7.30 11.80
N ILE A 39 13.28 7.19 10.59
CA ILE A 39 14.15 8.22 10.03
C ILE A 39 13.38 9.55 9.98
N PRO A 40 13.91 10.64 10.58
CA PRO A 40 13.24 11.93 10.59
C PRO A 40 13.32 12.58 9.20
N VAL A 41 12.17 13.06 8.70
CA VAL A 41 12.04 13.77 7.42
C VAL A 41 11.18 15.02 7.58
N LEU A 42 11.43 16.05 6.78
CA LEU A 42 10.67 17.30 6.81
C LEU A 42 9.47 17.22 5.86
N VAL A 43 8.25 17.25 6.38
CA VAL A 43 7.01 17.20 5.58
C VAL A 43 5.99 18.21 6.11
N GLY A 44 5.52 19.10 5.25
CA GLY A 44 4.56 20.15 5.64
C GLY A 44 5.10 21.08 6.73
N GLY A 45 6.40 21.40 6.68
CA GLY A 45 7.08 22.27 7.65
C GLY A 45 7.36 21.65 9.03
N ARG A 46 7.01 20.38 9.25
CA ARG A 46 7.28 19.66 10.52
C ARG A 46 8.14 18.43 10.27
N ILE A 47 9.07 18.15 11.18
CA ILE A 47 9.82 16.88 11.18
C ILE A 47 8.88 15.75 11.62
N LYS A 48 8.78 14.72 10.80
CA LYS A 48 7.97 13.52 11.03
C LYS A 48 8.79 12.26 10.73
N PRO A 49 8.39 11.09 11.26
CA PRO A 49 8.97 9.83 10.81
C PRO A 49 8.68 9.57 9.33
N LEU A 50 9.62 8.95 8.62
CA LEU A 50 9.46 8.52 7.24
C LEU A 50 8.23 7.62 7.03
N ASP A 51 7.84 6.82 8.04
CA ASP A 51 6.60 6.02 8.03
C ASP A 51 5.35 6.87 7.78
N THR A 52 5.33 8.13 8.23
CA THR A 52 4.21 9.03 7.93
C THR A 52 4.14 9.37 6.44
N VAL A 53 5.30 9.55 5.78
CA VAL A 53 5.34 9.80 4.33
C VAL A 53 4.83 8.58 3.59
N ALA A 54 5.35 7.39 3.92
CA ALA A 54 4.95 6.14 3.30
C ALA A 54 3.42 5.94 3.37
N ARG A 55 2.86 6.08 4.57
CA ARG A 55 1.41 5.92 4.81
C ARG A 55 0.57 6.95 4.07
N ASN A 56 0.98 8.22 4.08
CA ASN A 56 0.23 9.28 3.42
C ASN A 56 0.28 9.13 1.91
N SER A 57 1.45 8.83 1.33
CA SER A 57 1.62 8.60 -0.10
C SER A 57 0.77 7.43 -0.57
N LEU A 58 0.81 6.29 0.15
CA LEU A 58 0.01 5.14 -0.23
C LEU A 58 -1.49 5.40 -0.05
N LEU A 59 -1.89 6.14 0.99
CA LEU A 59 -3.28 6.56 1.17
C LEU A 59 -3.78 7.42 0.00
N ILE A 60 -2.96 8.35 -0.50
CA ILE A 60 -3.33 9.21 -1.63
C ILE A 60 -3.46 8.39 -2.93
N ILE A 61 -2.52 7.50 -3.21
CA ILE A 61 -2.49 6.78 -4.49
C ILE A 61 -3.45 5.59 -4.51
N HIS A 62 -3.50 4.82 -3.42
CA HIS A 62 -4.24 3.56 -3.32
C HIS A 62 -5.55 3.67 -2.52
N GLY A 63 -5.73 4.74 -1.74
CA GLY A 63 -6.88 4.91 -0.85
C GLY A 63 -6.80 4.10 0.45
N LYS A 64 -5.71 3.34 0.68
CA LYS A 64 -5.45 2.59 1.93
C LYS A 64 -3.98 2.65 2.29
N GLN A 65 -3.66 2.36 3.56
CA GLN A 65 -2.28 2.35 4.08
C GLN A 65 -1.62 0.95 4.05
N GLU A 66 -2.27 -0.04 3.45
CA GLU A 66 -1.75 -1.39 3.23
C GLU A 66 -2.17 -1.88 1.85
N LEU A 67 -1.31 -2.65 1.19
CA LEU A 67 -1.68 -3.37 -0.02
C LEU A 67 -2.05 -4.81 0.32
N ARG A 68 -3.04 -5.34 -0.40
CA ARG A 68 -3.41 -6.75 -0.34
C ARG A 68 -3.05 -7.39 -1.66
N LEU A 69 -2.11 -8.32 -1.61
CA LEU A 69 -1.69 -9.12 -2.75
C LEU A 69 -2.56 -10.37 -2.86
N GLU A 70 -2.44 -11.05 -3.99
CA GLU A 70 -3.00 -12.37 -4.18
C GLU A 70 -2.47 -13.36 -3.13
N GLY A 71 -3.29 -14.34 -2.76
CA GLY A 71 -2.96 -15.27 -1.68
C GLY A 71 -3.04 -14.68 -0.26
N GLY A 72 -3.56 -13.46 -0.11
CA GLY A 72 -3.81 -12.85 1.21
C GLY A 72 -2.59 -12.21 1.86
N LYS A 73 -1.45 -12.15 1.17
CA LYS A 73 -0.24 -11.47 1.65
C LYS A 73 -0.50 -9.97 1.74
N ARG A 74 -0.09 -9.37 2.86
CA ARG A 74 -0.19 -7.93 3.09
C ARG A 74 1.18 -7.27 2.96
N VAL A 75 1.21 -6.11 2.33
CA VAL A 75 2.41 -5.28 2.22
C VAL A 75 2.13 -3.98 2.97
N SER A 76 3.02 -3.65 3.91
CA SER A 76 2.92 -2.39 4.67
C SER A 76 3.28 -1.20 3.80
N ALA A 77 2.80 0.00 4.16
CA ALA A 77 3.21 1.23 3.45
C ALA A 77 4.73 1.44 3.43
N MET A 78 5.42 1.13 4.54
CA MET A 78 6.88 1.26 4.61
C MET A 78 7.60 0.27 3.70
N GLN A 79 7.10 -0.96 3.62
CA GLN A 79 7.63 -1.95 2.69
C GLN A 79 7.44 -1.49 1.25
N TRP A 80 6.21 -1.12 0.89
CA TRP A 80 5.91 -0.57 -0.44
C TRP A 80 6.81 0.61 -0.81
N LEU A 81 7.01 1.57 0.11
CA LEU A 81 7.89 2.71 -0.13
C LEU A 81 9.35 2.28 -0.33
N THR A 82 9.82 1.33 0.48
CA THR A 82 11.19 0.80 0.39
C THR A 82 11.41 0.09 -0.95
N ASP A 83 10.46 -0.74 -1.36
CA ASP A 83 10.50 -1.42 -2.66
C ASP A 83 10.46 -0.39 -3.80
N THR A 84 9.65 0.67 -3.68
CA THR A 84 9.59 1.74 -4.68
C THR A 84 10.92 2.49 -4.81
N LEU A 85 11.62 2.72 -3.69
CA LEU A 85 12.88 3.45 -3.66
C LEU A 85 14.09 2.61 -4.11
N PHE A 86 14.10 1.32 -3.76
CA PHE A 86 15.30 0.48 -3.89
C PHE A 86 15.11 -0.78 -4.74
N ASN A 87 13.88 -1.13 -5.12
CA ASN A 87 13.56 -2.34 -5.87
C ASN A 87 12.39 -2.13 -6.85
N ALA A 88 12.61 -1.24 -7.83
CA ALA A 88 11.61 -0.89 -8.83
C ALA A 88 10.96 -2.11 -9.53
N PRO A 89 11.68 -3.17 -9.95
CA PRO A 89 11.06 -4.32 -10.60
C PRO A 89 10.01 -5.05 -9.75
N VAL A 90 10.16 -5.01 -8.42
CA VAL A 90 9.17 -5.56 -7.48
C VAL A 90 8.02 -4.57 -7.29
N ALA A 91 8.33 -3.29 -7.10
CA ALA A 91 7.32 -2.25 -6.90
C ALA A 91 6.37 -2.11 -8.10
N ASP A 92 6.90 -2.27 -9.32
CA ASP A 92 6.14 -2.13 -10.57
C ASP A 92 5.02 -3.16 -10.71
N GLN A 93 5.13 -4.29 -10.01
CA GLN A 93 4.14 -5.37 -10.03
C GLN A 93 3.03 -5.17 -8.99
N TYR A 94 3.18 -4.22 -8.06
CA TYR A 94 2.18 -4.03 -7.01
C TYR A 94 0.89 -3.40 -7.56
N PRO A 95 -0.30 -3.92 -7.18
CA PRO A 95 -1.59 -3.36 -7.61
C PRO A 95 -1.93 -2.11 -6.78
N VAL A 96 -1.22 -1.02 -7.04
CA VAL A 96 -1.29 0.22 -6.26
C VAL A 96 -2.33 1.19 -6.80
N PHE A 97 -2.42 1.33 -8.13
CA PHE A 97 -3.17 2.39 -8.78
C PHE A 97 -4.65 2.04 -8.92
N VAL A 98 -5.52 3.01 -8.66
CA VAL A 98 -6.96 2.91 -8.87
C VAL A 98 -7.35 3.68 -10.12
N VAL A 99 -8.01 3.01 -11.06
CA VAL A 99 -8.63 3.66 -12.22
C VAL A 99 -10.12 3.81 -11.96
N GLN A 100 -10.58 5.05 -11.81
CA GLN A 100 -12.00 5.36 -11.52
C GLN A 100 -12.79 5.75 -12.77
N ASN A 101 -12.11 6.13 -13.85
CA ASN A 101 -12.74 6.57 -15.08
C ASN A 101 -12.90 5.39 -16.07
N ALA A 102 -14.14 5.13 -16.51
CA ALA A 102 -14.49 4.08 -17.45
C ALA A 102 -13.89 4.31 -18.85
N ASP A 103 -13.80 5.56 -19.29
CA ASP A 103 -13.21 5.91 -20.59
C ASP A 103 -11.73 5.52 -20.63
N VAL A 104 -11.03 5.71 -19.51
CA VAL A 104 -9.63 5.33 -19.36
C VAL A 104 -9.44 3.82 -19.45
N LEU A 105 -10.35 3.03 -18.87
CA LEU A 105 -10.33 1.56 -19.00
C LEU A 105 -10.57 1.11 -20.45
N GLY A 106 -11.48 1.80 -21.16
CA GLY A 106 -11.80 1.52 -22.56
C GLY A 106 -10.60 1.67 -23.50
N LEU A 107 -9.72 2.64 -23.24
CA LEU A 107 -8.48 2.83 -24.02
C LEU A 107 -7.51 1.66 -23.90
N PHE A 108 -7.46 1.05 -22.73
CA PHE A 108 -6.60 -0.11 -22.48
C PHE A 108 -7.23 -1.42 -22.95
N GLY A 109 -8.45 -1.38 -23.50
CA GLY A 109 -9.23 -2.57 -23.82
C GLY A 109 -9.58 -3.39 -22.58
N TRP A 110 -9.51 -2.80 -21.40
CA TRP A 110 -9.83 -3.45 -20.14
C TRP A 110 -11.34 -3.39 -19.90
N GLN A 111 -11.93 -4.53 -19.60
CA GLN A 111 -13.33 -4.57 -19.22
C GLN A 111 -13.52 -3.97 -17.83
N GLN A 112 -14.64 -3.29 -17.64
CA GLN A 112 -15.12 -2.87 -16.34
C GLN A 112 -15.47 -4.13 -15.52
N SER A 113 -14.46 -4.68 -14.86
CA SER A 113 -14.56 -5.84 -13.98
C SER A 113 -14.58 -5.39 -12.52
N ASP A 114 -14.80 -6.33 -11.60
CA ASP A 114 -14.70 -6.07 -10.16
C ASP A 114 -13.27 -5.69 -9.71
N ARG A 115 -12.28 -5.77 -10.61
CA ARG A 115 -10.89 -5.43 -10.33
C ARG A 115 -10.70 -3.91 -10.31
N LYS A 116 -10.46 -3.39 -9.11
CA LYS A 116 -10.28 -1.94 -8.86
C LYS A 116 -8.84 -1.45 -8.94
N TYR A 117 -7.86 -2.36 -8.83
CA TYR A 117 -6.45 -2.00 -8.63
C TYR A 117 -5.53 -2.58 -9.72
N PHE A 118 -4.64 -1.73 -10.21
CA PHE A 118 -3.71 -1.98 -11.31
C PHE A 118 -2.27 -1.65 -10.89
N SER A 119 -1.31 -2.30 -11.53
CA SER A 119 0.12 -2.15 -11.30
C SER A 119 0.77 -1.27 -12.35
N PHE A 120 1.96 -0.73 -12.04
CA PHE A 120 2.68 0.13 -12.99
C PHE A 120 3.05 -0.62 -14.27
N ALA A 121 3.47 -1.88 -14.13
CA ALA A 121 3.84 -2.76 -15.25
C ALA A 121 2.69 -2.88 -16.28
N GLU A 122 1.44 -2.86 -15.84
CA GLU A 122 0.27 -2.94 -16.72
C GLU A 122 0.06 -1.67 -17.54
N PHE A 123 0.45 -0.50 -17.02
CA PHE A 123 0.37 0.77 -17.73
C PHE A 123 1.54 0.99 -18.68
N SER A 124 2.67 0.29 -18.50
CA SER A 124 3.91 0.51 -19.27
C SER A 124 3.70 0.51 -20.79
N ALA A 125 2.85 -0.39 -21.31
CA ALA A 125 2.53 -0.48 -22.73
C ALA A 125 1.70 0.69 -23.28
N PHE A 126 1.04 1.44 -22.39
CA PHE A 126 0.09 2.50 -22.74
C PHE A 126 0.54 3.89 -22.30
N LEU A 127 1.71 4.03 -21.66
CA LEU A 127 2.21 5.30 -21.13
C LEU A 127 2.17 6.44 -22.17
N LYS A 128 2.52 6.15 -23.43
CA LYS A 128 2.46 7.13 -24.51
C LYS A 128 1.04 7.66 -24.76
N GLN A 129 0.04 6.77 -24.77
CA GLN A 129 -1.35 7.15 -25.00
C GLN A 129 -1.92 7.96 -23.82
N ILE A 130 -1.50 7.61 -22.60
CA ILE A 130 -1.84 8.36 -21.39
C ILE A 130 -1.26 9.78 -21.47
N ASP A 131 0.00 9.92 -21.90
CA ASP A 131 0.68 11.21 -22.04
C ASP A 131 0.02 12.08 -23.13
N ASP A 132 -0.30 11.49 -24.28
CA ASP A 132 -0.99 12.17 -25.38
C ASP A 132 -2.37 12.69 -24.94
N GLN A 133 -3.10 11.94 -24.11
CA GLN A 133 -4.40 12.36 -23.58
C GLN A 133 -4.32 13.41 -22.48
N ALA A 134 -3.36 13.28 -21.56
CA ALA A 134 -3.13 14.27 -20.53
C ALA A 134 -2.90 15.67 -21.16
N GLY A 135 -2.10 15.73 -22.22
CA GLY A 135 -1.89 16.96 -22.99
C GLY A 135 -3.18 17.50 -23.63
N GLN A 136 -4.08 16.65 -24.15
CA GLN A 136 -5.33 17.09 -24.76
C GLN A 136 -6.36 17.59 -23.73
N SER A 137 -6.42 16.97 -22.55
CA SER A 137 -7.32 17.40 -21.47
C SER A 137 -6.94 18.77 -20.92
N ASP A 138 -5.63 19.05 -20.76
CA ASP A 138 -5.12 20.34 -20.28
C ASP A 138 -5.47 21.49 -21.25
N ILE A 139 -5.45 21.20 -22.55
CA ILE A 139 -5.85 22.14 -23.62
C ILE A 139 -7.37 22.36 -23.63
N THR A 140 -8.16 21.35 -23.27
CA THR A 140 -9.62 21.42 -23.29
C THR A 140 -10.15 22.22 -22.09
N ASP A 141 -9.58 22.03 -20.90
CA ASP A 141 -9.95 22.78 -19.69
C ASP A 141 -9.68 24.28 -19.86
N PHE A 142 -8.53 24.65 -20.47
CA PHE A 142 -8.19 26.03 -20.78
C PHE A 142 -9.17 26.75 -21.71
N ARG A 143 -9.89 25.99 -22.55
CA ARG A 143 -10.87 26.51 -23.51
C ARG A 143 -12.21 26.86 -22.86
N TYR A 144 -12.55 26.24 -21.73
CA TYR A 144 -13.79 26.51 -20.99
C TYR A 144 -13.67 27.66 -19.98
N ILE A 145 -12.46 28.02 -19.55
CA ILE A 145 -12.21 29.17 -18.66
C ILE A 145 -12.04 30.51 -19.40
N ASN A 146 -11.93 30.51 -20.74
CA ASN A 146 -11.73 31.72 -21.55
C ASN A 146 -12.85 31.97 -22.59
N GLY A 147 -14.01 31.31 -22.44
CA GLY A 147 -15.21 31.54 -23.25
C GLY A 147 -16.40 31.91 -22.37
#